data_AF-A0A0M2M2S1-F1
#
_entry.id   AF-A0A0M2M2S1-F1
#
_cell.length_a   1.000
_cell.length_b   1.000
_cell.length_c   1.000
_cell.angle_alpha   90.00
_cell.angle_beta   90.00
_cell.angle_gamma   90.00
#
_symmetry.space_group_name_H-M   'P 1'
#
loop_
_entity.id
_entity.type
_entity.pdbx_description
1 polymer ?
#
loop_
_entity_poly.entity_id
_entity_poly.type
_entity_poly.pdbx_seq_one_letter_code
_entity_poly.pdbx_strand_id
1 'polypeptide(L)'
;MKIIYFTHSLASCWNHGNAHFLRGVLSELVARGHDVVAYEPEGAWSLANLLADHGEAGLAAWRERYPELSTTTYDPATPADQLTDGADLVIVHEWNDHGLVAALGD
;
A
#
# COMPACT_ATOMS: atom_id res chain seq x y z
N MET A 1 -6.86 5.21 -15.79
CA MET A 1 -7.77 5.13 -14.63
C MET A 1 -6.98 5.49 -13.40
N LYS A 2 -7.57 6.19 -12.45
CA LYS A 2 -7.07 6.39 -11.09
C LYS A 2 -7.46 5.17 -10.25
N ILE A 3 -6.46 4.39 -9.86
CA ILE A 3 -6.60 3.17 -9.09
C ILE A 3 -6.00 3.42 -7.70
N ILE A 4 -6.80 3.19 -6.68
CA ILE A 4 -6.36 3.28 -5.28
C ILE A 4 -6.27 1.88 -4.71
N TYR A 5 -5.11 1.56 -4.14
CA TYR A 5 -4.83 0.26 -3.54
C TYR A 5 -4.47 0.43 -2.06
N PHE A 6 -5.29 -0.09 -1.17
CA PHE A 6 -4.97 -0.14 0.26
C PHE A 6 -4.22 -1.42 0.60
N THR A 7 -3.07 -1.31 1.25
CA THR A 7 -2.26 -2.44 1.72
C THR A 7 -1.65 -2.15 3.08
N HIS A 8 -1.47 -3.19 3.89
CA HIS A 8 -0.83 -3.05 5.20
C HIS A 8 0.59 -2.51 5.09
N SER A 9 1.38 -3.04 4.15
CA SER A 9 2.62 -2.41 3.72
C SER A 9 3.08 -2.93 2.35
N LEU A 10 3.21 -2.06 1.36
CA LEU A 10 3.94 -2.34 0.13
C LEU A 10 5.45 -2.22 0.33
N ALA A 11 5.89 -1.29 1.19
CA ALA A 11 7.30 -1.00 1.44
C ALA A 11 8.02 -2.12 2.19
N SER A 12 7.31 -2.83 3.07
CA SER A 12 7.84 -3.94 3.86
C SER A 12 7.20 -5.28 3.49
N CYS A 13 8.05 -6.29 3.41
CA CYS A 13 7.64 -7.70 3.34
C CYS A 13 7.90 -8.45 4.65
N TRP A 14 8.29 -7.75 5.72
CA TRP A 14 8.56 -8.35 7.02
C TRP A 14 7.26 -8.97 7.57
N ASN A 15 7.24 -10.30 7.69
CA ASN A 15 6.03 -11.09 7.96
C ASN A 15 4.81 -10.72 7.07
N HIS A 16 5.05 -10.19 5.87
CA HIS A 16 4.04 -9.72 4.92
C HIS A 16 4.39 -10.20 3.50
N GLY A 17 4.37 -11.52 3.28
CA GLY A 17 4.78 -12.13 2.01
C GLY A 17 3.98 -11.63 0.79
N ASN A 18 2.71 -11.26 0.99
CA ASN A 18 1.83 -10.77 -0.07
C ASN A 18 2.37 -9.51 -0.75
N ALA A 19 3.19 -8.70 -0.07
CA ALA A 19 3.84 -7.53 -0.65
C ALA A 19 4.50 -7.88 -2.00
N HIS A 20 5.20 -9.02 -2.13
CA HIS A 20 5.85 -9.39 -3.39
C HIS A 20 4.89 -9.54 -4.57
N PHE A 21 3.73 -10.17 -4.35
CA PHE A 21 2.70 -10.32 -5.38
C PHE A 21 2.08 -8.97 -5.73
N LEU A 22 1.74 -8.17 -4.71
CA LEU A 22 1.14 -6.84 -4.89
C LEU A 22 2.05 -5.93 -5.70
N ARG A 23 3.35 -5.94 -5.43
CA ARG A 23 4.34 -5.15 -6.18
C ARG A 23 4.34 -5.49 -7.67
N GLY A 24 4.24 -6.78 -8.01
CA GLY A 24 4.12 -7.21 -9.42
C GLY A 24 2.83 -6.71 -10.08
N VAL A 25 1.70 -6.81 -9.39
CA VAL A 25 0.40 -6.33 -9.89
C VAL A 25 0.41 -4.81 -10.09
N LEU A 26 0.85 -4.04 -9.09
CA LEU A 26 0.87 -2.59 -9.16
C LEU A 26 1.86 -2.08 -10.22
N SER A 27 3.04 -2.71 -10.33
CA SER A 27 4.03 -2.38 -11.37
C SER A 27 3.45 -2.57 -12.78
N GLU A 28 2.74 -3.67 -13.04
CA GLU A 28 2.08 -3.91 -14.34
C GLU A 28 0.94 -2.91 -14.60
N LEU A 29 0.18 -2.51 -13.59
CA LEU A 29 -0.84 -1.47 -13.74
C LEU A 29 -0.22 -0.11 -14.11
N VAL A 30 0.88 0.26 -13.46
CA VAL A 30 1.65 1.46 -13.82
C VAL A 30 2.18 1.35 -15.24
N ALA A 31 2.77 0.21 -15.63
CA ALA A 31 3.30 -0.03 -16.97
C ALA A 31 2.24 0.07 -18.08
N ARG A 32 0.96 -0.22 -17.76
CA ARG A 32 -0.19 -0.04 -18.66
C ARG A 32 -0.73 1.38 -18.72
N GLY A 33 -0.15 2.32 -17.99
CA GLY A 33 -0.54 3.73 -17.98
C GLY A 33 -1.71 4.05 -17.04
N HIS A 34 -1.97 3.20 -16.04
CA HIS A 34 -2.88 3.56 -14.95
C HIS A 34 -2.17 4.49 -13.95
N ASP A 35 -2.94 5.43 -13.39
CA ASP A 35 -2.51 6.24 -12.25
C ASP A 35 -2.78 5.42 -10.98
N VAL A 36 -1.72 4.94 -10.32
CA VAL A 36 -1.81 3.99 -9.21
C VAL A 36 -1.31 4.64 -7.93
N VAL A 37 -2.16 4.69 -6.92
CA VAL A 37 -1.81 5.17 -5.58
C VAL A 37 -1.92 4.00 -4.61
N ALA A 38 -0.80 3.61 -4.00
CA ALA A 38 -0.79 2.65 -2.91
C ALA A 38 -0.84 3.38 -1.56
N TYR A 39 -1.86 3.10 -0.76
CA TYR A 39 -2.00 3.61 0.60
C TYR A 39 -1.54 2.57 1.62
N GLU A 40 -0.74 3.02 2.59
CA GLU A 40 -0.33 2.28 3.78
C GLU A 40 -0.77 3.03 5.04
N PRO A 41 -1.26 2.35 6.10
CA PRO A 41 -1.61 3.03 7.33
C PRO A 41 -0.36 3.58 8.03
N GLU A 42 -0.51 4.74 8.69
CA GLU A 42 0.50 5.21 9.64
C GLU A 42 0.78 4.13 10.71
N GLY A 43 2.07 3.92 11.00
CA GLY A 43 2.48 2.90 11.98
C GLY A 43 2.25 1.46 11.51
N ALA A 44 2.17 1.19 10.21
CA ALA A 44 2.09 -0.15 9.64
C ALA A 44 3.06 -1.13 10.31
N TRP A 45 2.51 -2.16 10.97
CA TRP A 45 3.29 -3.09 11.81
C TRP A 45 4.41 -3.79 11.04
N SER A 46 4.18 -4.19 9.79
CA SER A 46 5.21 -4.82 8.96
C SER A 46 6.38 -3.86 8.69
N LEU A 47 6.10 -2.59 8.41
CA LEU A 47 7.13 -1.57 8.20
C LEU A 47 7.87 -1.24 9.50
N ALA A 48 7.15 -1.08 10.61
CA ALA A 48 7.74 -0.79 11.90
C ALA A 48 8.76 -1.85 12.34
N ASN A 49 8.45 -3.14 12.18
CA ASN A 49 9.38 -4.21 12.52
C ASN A 49 10.58 -4.30 11.57
N LEU A 50 10.39 -4.07 10.26
CA LEU A 50 11.51 -3.97 9.31
C LEU A 50 12.50 -2.88 9.74
N LEU A 51 11.99 -1.71 10.12
CA LEU A 51 12.81 -0.59 10.59
C LEU A 51 13.47 -0.88 11.95
N ALA A 52 12.78 -1.59 12.84
CA ALA A 52 13.37 -2.00 14.12
C ALA A 52 14.55 -2.98 13.95
N ASP A 53 14.41 -3.97 13.06
CA ASP A 53 15.42 -5.01 12.86
C ASP A 53 16.58 -4.56 11.96
N HIS A 54 16.29 -3.74 10.94
CA HIS A 54 17.23 -3.43 9.85
C HIS A 54 17.44 -1.94 9.60
N GLY A 55 16.71 -1.07 10.30
CA GLY A 55 16.71 0.38 10.05
C GLY A 55 16.23 0.74 8.64
N GLU A 56 16.48 1.99 8.24
CA GLU A 56 16.16 2.49 6.89
C GLU A 56 16.82 1.68 5.77
N ALA A 57 17.96 1.04 6.03
CA ALA A 57 18.65 0.21 5.05
C ALA A 57 17.78 -0.99 4.60
N GLY A 58 16.86 -1.46 5.46
CA GLY A 58 15.91 -2.53 5.11
C GLY A 58 14.99 -2.18 3.94
N LEU A 59 14.78 -0.89 3.65
CA LEU A 59 13.94 -0.42 2.55
C LEU A 59 14.67 -0.33 1.20
N ALA A 60 16.00 -0.44 1.18
CA ALA A 60 16.81 -0.25 -0.02
C ALA A 60 16.42 -1.20 -1.15
N ALA A 61 16.30 -2.50 -0.85
CA ALA A 61 15.98 -3.52 -1.85
C ALA A 61 14.61 -3.31 -2.51
N TRP A 62 13.62 -2.82 -1.76
CA TRP A 62 12.31 -2.46 -2.29
C TRP A 62 12.41 -1.25 -3.22
N ARG A 63 12.99 -0.14 -2.73
CA ARG A 63 13.12 1.12 -3.47
C ARG A 63 13.93 0.95 -4.76
N GLU A 64 15.00 0.16 -4.73
CA GLU A 64 15.86 -0.09 -5.91
C GLU A 64 15.17 -0.97 -6.96
N ARG A 65 14.36 -1.94 -6.54
CA ARG A 65 13.78 -2.92 -7.46
C ARG A 65 12.46 -2.47 -8.09
N TYR A 66 11.78 -1.51 -7.46
CA TYR A 66 10.50 -0.98 -7.92
C TYR A 66 10.48 0.55 -7.85
N PRO A 67 11.38 1.24 -8.57
CA PRO A 67 11.50 2.70 -8.51
C PRO A 67 10.24 3.44 -9.02
N GLU A 68 9.39 2.76 -9.78
CA GLU A 68 8.10 3.26 -10.27
C GLU A 68 6.97 3.17 -9.23
N LEU A 69 7.18 2.41 -8.15
CA LEU A 69 6.20 2.23 -7.09
C LEU A 69 6.53 3.11 -5.88
N SER A 70 5.53 3.86 -5.45
CA SER A 70 5.57 4.66 -4.22
C SER A 70 4.32 4.39 -3.38
N THR A 71 4.44 4.59 -2.07
CA THR A 71 3.31 4.55 -1.16
C THR A 71 3.03 5.92 -0.58
N THR A 72 1.75 6.18 -0.29
CA THR A 72 1.31 7.30 0.52
C THR A 72 0.85 6.76 1.85
N THR A 73 1.36 7.33 2.94
CA THR A 73 0.90 6.97 4.28
C THR A 73 -0.38 7.74 4.60
N TYR A 74 -1.38 7.09 5.20
CA TYR A 74 -2.61 7.74 5.65
C TYR A 74 -2.84 7.55 7.14
N ASP A 75 -3.40 8.57 7.80
CA ASP A 75 -3.92 8.45 9.15
C ASP A 75 -5.18 7.56 9.12
N PRO A 76 -5.24 6.43 9.87
CA PRO A 76 -6.42 5.58 9.96
C PRO A 76 -7.71 6.29 10.40
N ALA A 77 -7.63 7.46 11.02
CA ALA A 77 -8.78 8.29 11.36
C ALA A 77 -9.34 9.09 10.17
N THR A 78 -8.64 9.12 9.03
CA THR A 78 -9.10 9.83 7.83
C THR A 78 -10.31 9.09 7.22
N PRO A 79 -11.41 9.78 6.93
CA PRO A 79 -12.57 9.18 6.27
C PRO A 79 -12.23 8.53 4.92
N ALA A 80 -12.77 7.33 4.69
CA ALA A 80 -12.44 6.51 3.52
C ALA A 80 -12.87 7.16 2.19
N ASP A 81 -13.95 7.95 2.20
CA ASP A 81 -14.43 8.73 1.06
C ASP A 81 -13.43 9.82 0.64
N GLN A 82 -12.75 10.45 1.60
CA GLN A 82 -11.69 11.42 1.31
C GLN A 82 -10.46 10.75 0.70
N LEU A 83 -10.10 9.58 1.22
CA LEU A 83 -8.96 8.81 0.70
C LEU A 83 -9.24 8.28 -0.72
N THR A 84 -10.51 8.02 -1.05
CA THR A 84 -10.91 7.43 -2.32
C THR A 84 -11.45 8.43 -3.35
N ASP A 85 -11.42 9.73 -3.04
CA ASP A 85 -11.97 10.76 -3.91
C ASP A 85 -11.42 10.71 -5.34
N GLY A 86 -12.33 10.71 -6.31
CA GLY A 86 -12.03 10.65 -7.75
C GLY A 86 -11.42 9.33 -8.24
N ALA A 87 -11.38 8.26 -7.44
CA ALA A 87 -10.92 6.95 -7.90
C ALA A 87 -11.91 6.31 -8.88
N ASP A 88 -11.38 5.70 -9.95
CA ASP A 88 -12.17 4.86 -10.85
C ASP A 88 -12.29 3.41 -10.33
N LEU A 89 -11.33 2.99 -9.51
CA LEU A 89 -11.26 1.66 -8.90
C LEU A 89 -10.56 1.74 -7.55
N VAL A 90 -11.17 1.13 -6.55
CA VAL A 90 -10.59 0.94 -5.21
C VAL A 90 -10.41 -0.55 -4.96
N ILE A 91 -9.22 -0.94 -4.52
CA ILE A 91 -8.89 -2.31 -4.11
C ILE A 91 -8.38 -2.27 -2.68
N VAL A 92 -8.96 -3.09 -1.81
CA VAL A 92 -8.55 -3.19 -0.40
C VAL A 92 -8.03 -4.60 -0.15
N HIS A 93 -6.75 -4.71 0.23
CA HIS A 93 -6.20 -6.00 0.64
C HIS A 93 -6.78 -6.42 2.00
N GLU A 94 -7.09 -7.70 2.17
CA GLU A 94 -7.80 -8.23 3.35
C GLU A 94 -7.09 -7.99 4.69
N TRP A 95 -5.78 -7.74 4.67
CA TRP A 95 -4.98 -7.50 5.87
C TRP A 95 -4.93 -6.04 6.34
N ASN A 96 -5.75 -5.18 5.75
CA ASN A 96 -6.01 -3.84 6.30
C ASN A 96 -7.00 -3.91 7.46
N ASP A 97 -7.19 -2.79 8.15
CA ASP A 97 -8.18 -2.68 9.22
C ASP A 97 -9.60 -3.06 8.74
N HIS A 98 -10.32 -3.83 9.55
CA HIS A 98 -11.68 -4.28 9.22
C HIS A 98 -12.67 -3.12 9.05
N GLY A 99 -12.49 -2.02 9.79
CA GLY A 99 -13.31 -0.82 9.66
C GLY A 99 -13.14 -0.15 8.30
N LEU A 100 -11.90 -0.12 7.78
CA LEU A 100 -11.64 0.37 6.42
C LEU A 100 -12.30 -0.51 5.36
N VAL A 101 -12.18 -1.85 5.50
CA VAL A 101 -12.81 -2.80 4.57
C VAL A 101 -14.33 -2.62 4.55
N ALA A 102 -14.95 -2.48 5.73
CA ALA A 102 -16.39 -2.26 5.85
C ALA A 102 -16.81 -0.91 5.22
N ALA A 103 -16.09 0.17 5.52
CA ALA A 103 -16.40 1.50 5.01
C ALA A 103 -16.32 1.63 3.47
N LEU A 104 -15.56 0.74 2.81
CA LEU A 104 -15.39 0.72 1.36
C LEU A 104 -16.24 -0.35 0.64
N GLY A 105 -16.85 -1.27 1.40
CA GLY A 105 -17.60 -2.41 0.87
C GLY A 105 -19.12 -2.26 0.90
N ASP A 106 -19.65 -1.28 1.62
CA ASP A 106 -21.08 -0.91 1.68
C ASP A 106 -21.47 0.07 0.56
#